data_AF-A0A1T4SB05-F1
#
_entry.id   AF-A0A1T4SB05-F1
#
_cell.length_a   1.000
_cell.length_b   1.000
_cell.length_c   1.000
_cell.angle_alpha   90.00
_cell.angle_beta   90.00
_cell.angle_gamma   90.00
#
_symmetry.space_group_name_H-M   'P 1'
#
loop_
_entity.id
_entity.type
_entity.pdbx_description
1 polymer ?
#
loop_
_entity_poly.entity_id
_entity_poly.type
_entity_poly.pdbx_seq_one_letter_code
_entity_poly.pdbx_strand_id
1 'polypeptide(L)'
;MLLSKCITLLFLLVITVIPCSLYAAPDQYPGDTSIYGATTEMLKPNILIILDNSGSMTGTVCAATGAYNPSITYPSAGYSTNRVYRVVSGSYSSYITNVTSVVTSCGGLNPRNLLQTTGQYSGRGLKSTGVCDGSSTSGVYVLGNYINYLKGGGCAVYKTKIDIAKEVVTNLLQNTNGVNFGIMKFNESEGGTFIKKSVSGSDYFSTIKDMDAIHSGSTTNRQALLSIVSDYTASTWTPLAETLYEAMLYYKGGTRKFGQTGFNASYKYTSPVTASCQKNYVILVTDGMSTQDQNTVLGTNIGDYDHDGADPGNFDSDGSHYLDDVAKYLYDEDLFPDGTYPSMQGIYYWFRP
;
A
#
# COMPACT_ATOMS: atom_id res chain seq x y z
N MET A 1 24.62 96.25 33.02
CA MET A 1 24.28 97.24 31.97
C MET A 1 23.05 96.72 31.26
N LEU A 2 21.87 97.13 31.71
CA LEU A 2 21.07 98.21 31.11
C LEU A 2 20.56 97.85 29.71
N LEU A 3 19.23 97.67 29.64
CA LEU A 3 18.29 98.12 28.59
C LEU A 3 18.46 97.52 27.17
N SER A 4 17.45 97.34 26.31
CA SER A 4 16.06 97.78 26.30
C SER A 4 15.28 97.05 25.18
N LYS A 5 13.98 96.85 25.45
CA LYS A 5 12.77 96.72 24.60
C LYS A 5 12.84 96.94 23.07
N CYS A 6 12.06 96.14 22.32
CA CYS A 6 10.97 96.53 21.38
C CYS A 6 10.51 95.28 20.59
N ILE A 7 9.33 94.67 20.80
CA ILE A 7 7.94 95.10 20.49
C ILE A 7 7.66 95.24 18.97
N THR A 8 6.71 94.39 18.50
CA THR A 8 5.83 94.49 17.31
C THR A 8 6.46 94.41 15.92
N LEU A 9 5.83 93.90 14.86
CA LEU A 9 4.62 93.13 14.54
C LEU A 9 4.58 93.11 12.99
N LEU A 10 4.05 92.06 12.37
CA LEU A 10 3.38 92.09 11.05
C LEU A 10 4.26 92.40 9.80
N PHE A 11 4.44 91.44 8.88
CA PHE A 11 3.48 91.06 7.83
C PHE A 11 4.16 90.21 6.72
N LEU A 12 3.41 89.20 6.26
CA LEU A 12 3.32 88.67 4.90
C LEU A 12 4.46 87.82 4.29
N LEU A 13 4.21 86.50 4.31
CA LEU A 13 4.06 85.62 3.14
C LEU A 13 5.06 85.78 1.98
N VAL A 14 6.05 84.89 1.93
CA VAL A 14 6.55 84.35 0.65
C VAL A 14 6.66 82.84 0.77
N ILE A 15 5.80 82.18 0.01
CA ILE A 15 5.70 80.74 -0.20
C ILE A 15 6.99 80.26 -0.88
N THR A 16 7.83 79.50 -0.16
CA THR A 16 8.84 78.64 -0.79
C THR A 16 8.31 77.22 -0.78
N VAL A 17 7.92 76.78 -1.97
CA VAL A 17 7.52 75.42 -2.32
C VAL A 17 8.65 74.46 -2.00
N ILE A 18 8.54 73.75 -0.87
CA ILE A 18 9.26 72.50 -0.63
C ILE A 18 8.31 71.41 -1.11
N PRO A 19 8.67 70.58 -2.12
CA PRO A 19 7.91 69.37 -2.38
C PRO A 19 8.12 68.46 -1.18
N CYS A 20 7.15 68.48 -0.26
CA CYS A 20 6.98 67.42 0.72
C CYS A 20 6.58 66.19 -0.10
N SER A 21 7.57 65.34 -0.38
CA SER A 21 7.30 63.98 -0.82
C SER A 21 6.54 63.30 0.30
N LEU A 22 5.20 63.38 0.24
CA LEU A 22 4.31 62.48 0.95
C LEU A 22 4.68 61.08 0.50
N TYR A 23 5.54 60.42 1.27
CA TYR A 23 5.54 58.98 1.32
C TYR A 23 4.16 58.60 1.83
N ALA A 24 3.25 58.28 0.91
CA ALA A 24 2.15 57.40 1.24
C ALA A 24 2.79 56.17 1.88
N ALA A 25 2.44 55.91 3.14
CA ALA A 25 2.74 54.62 3.72
C ALA A 25 2.22 53.54 2.77
N PRO A 26 2.96 52.44 2.54
CA PRO A 26 2.47 51.37 1.69
C PRO A 26 1.10 50.94 2.21
N ASP A 27 0.13 50.96 1.30
CA ASP A 27 -1.21 50.46 1.55
C ASP A 27 -1.12 49.01 2.05
N GLN A 28 -1.60 48.75 3.26
CA GLN A 28 -1.68 47.40 3.84
C GLN A 28 -3.01 46.72 3.50
N TYR A 29 -3.77 47.21 2.51
CA TYR A 29 -4.92 46.46 2.01
C TYR A 29 -4.43 45.19 1.28
N PRO A 30 -4.75 43.99 1.78
CA PRO A 30 -4.41 42.75 1.10
C PRO A 30 -5.36 42.57 -0.09
N GLY A 31 -5.06 43.27 -1.19
CA GLY A 31 -5.68 43.06 -2.49
C GLY A 31 -4.95 41.97 -3.28
N ASP A 32 -5.71 40.98 -3.75
CA ASP A 32 -5.52 39.99 -4.83
C ASP A 32 -4.10 39.48 -5.14
N THR A 33 -3.19 39.46 -4.17
CA THR A 33 -1.83 38.90 -4.33
C THR A 33 -1.45 37.92 -3.21
N SER A 34 -2.21 37.87 -2.10
CA SER A 34 -2.09 36.83 -1.07
C SER A 34 -2.73 35.49 -1.47
N ILE A 35 -3.54 35.46 -2.53
CA ILE A 35 -4.24 34.24 -2.99
C ILE A 35 -3.37 33.30 -3.84
N TYR A 36 -2.24 33.78 -4.37
CA TYR A 36 -1.31 32.98 -5.18
C TYR A 36 0.06 32.75 -4.51
N GLY A 37 0.24 33.25 -3.28
CA GLY A 37 1.52 33.19 -2.54
C GLY A 37 1.56 32.18 -1.39
N ALA A 38 0.46 31.49 -1.08
CA ALA A 38 0.53 30.34 -0.22
C ALA A 38 1.21 29.22 -1.01
N THR A 39 2.37 28.75 -0.55
CA THR A 39 2.81 27.38 -0.86
C THR A 39 1.59 26.50 -0.63
N THR A 40 1.00 25.95 -1.67
CA THR A 40 -0.01 24.92 -1.52
C THR A 40 0.70 23.80 -0.76
N GLU A 41 0.48 23.70 0.55
CA GLU A 41 0.59 22.43 1.25
C GLU A 41 -0.23 21.48 0.37
N MET A 42 0.46 20.66 -0.44
CA MET A 42 -0.21 19.68 -1.27
C MET A 42 -0.98 18.80 -0.28
N LEU A 43 -2.30 18.97 -0.22
CA LEU A 43 -3.16 18.19 0.65
C LEU A 43 -2.94 16.71 0.33
N LYS A 44 -2.19 16.04 1.22
CA LYS A 44 -1.84 14.63 1.05
C LYS A 44 -3.13 13.80 1.10
N PRO A 45 -3.41 12.97 0.09
CA PRO A 45 -4.52 12.03 0.15
C PRO A 45 -4.40 11.11 1.36
N ASN A 46 -5.54 10.75 1.94
CA ASN A 46 -5.62 9.75 2.99
C ASN A 46 -5.96 8.39 2.38
N ILE A 47 -5.17 7.37 2.70
CA ILE A 47 -5.37 6.00 2.22
C ILE A 47 -5.43 5.08 3.44
N LEU A 48 -6.58 4.44 3.63
CA LEU A 48 -6.76 3.38 4.62
C LEU A 48 -6.71 2.03 3.92
N ILE A 49 -5.75 1.19 4.28
CA ILE A 49 -5.70 -0.19 3.80
C ILE A 49 -6.40 -1.06 4.85
N ILE A 50 -7.50 -1.71 4.47
CA ILE A 50 -8.10 -2.77 5.25
C ILE A 50 -7.45 -4.06 4.79
N LEU A 51 -6.67 -4.68 5.67
CA LEU A 51 -5.94 -5.90 5.36
C LEU A 51 -6.60 -7.09 6.03
N ASP A 52 -7.07 -8.02 5.22
CA ASP A 52 -7.67 -9.27 5.68
C ASP A 52 -6.67 -10.09 6.52
N ASN A 53 -7.08 -10.40 7.74
CA ASN A 53 -6.37 -11.26 8.68
C ASN A 53 -7.22 -12.47 9.08
N SER A 54 -8.15 -12.89 8.23
CA SER A 54 -9.01 -14.05 8.41
C SER A 54 -8.23 -15.36 8.29
N GLY A 55 -8.80 -16.45 8.81
CA GLY A 55 -8.18 -17.77 8.73
C GLY A 55 -7.89 -18.25 7.29
N SER A 56 -8.68 -17.85 6.30
CA SER A 56 -8.46 -18.23 4.89
C SER A 56 -7.14 -17.69 4.33
N MET A 57 -6.67 -16.56 4.85
CA MET A 57 -5.39 -15.95 4.48
C MET A 57 -4.15 -16.78 4.89
N THR A 58 -4.32 -17.79 5.74
CA THR A 58 -3.27 -18.79 6.04
C THR A 58 -3.10 -19.82 4.91
N GLY A 59 -4.08 -19.91 4.00
CA GLY A 59 -4.00 -20.74 2.81
C GLY A 59 -2.80 -20.36 1.97
N THR A 60 -2.16 -21.36 1.35
CA THR A 60 -1.00 -21.11 0.49
C THR A 60 -1.40 -21.04 -0.97
N VAL A 61 -0.78 -20.12 -1.69
CA VAL A 61 -0.92 -20.01 -3.14
C VAL A 61 0.45 -20.03 -3.79
N CYS A 62 0.45 -20.29 -5.09
CA CYS A 62 1.69 -20.35 -5.81
C CYS A 62 2.33 -18.96 -5.95
N ALA A 63 3.46 -18.73 -5.28
CA ALA A 63 4.19 -17.46 -5.36
C ALA A 63 5.17 -17.39 -6.55
N ALA A 64 5.34 -18.49 -7.28
CA ALA A 64 6.28 -18.60 -8.40
C ALA A 64 5.56 -18.49 -9.75
N THR A 65 4.97 -17.33 -10.05
CA THR A 65 4.53 -16.96 -11.41
C THR A 65 5.41 -15.84 -11.97
N GLY A 66 6.73 -16.01 -11.83
CA GLY A 66 7.75 -15.09 -12.33
C GLY A 66 8.77 -15.78 -13.25
N ALA A 67 9.78 -15.03 -13.67
CA ALA A 67 10.94 -15.55 -14.39
C ALA A 67 11.65 -16.67 -13.60
N TYR A 68 12.38 -17.55 -14.30
CA TYR A 68 13.18 -18.61 -13.68
C TYR A 68 14.11 -18.05 -12.59
N ASN A 69 14.08 -18.64 -11.39
CA ASN A 69 15.00 -18.31 -10.31
C ASN A 69 15.90 -19.54 -10.02
N PRO A 70 17.21 -19.47 -10.27
CA PRO A 70 18.13 -20.59 -10.07
C PRO A 70 18.30 -21.04 -8.61
N SER A 71 17.98 -20.17 -7.64
CA SER A 71 18.04 -20.51 -6.21
C SER A 71 16.88 -21.39 -5.76
N ILE A 72 15.86 -21.57 -6.60
CA ILE A 72 14.69 -22.39 -6.32
C ILE A 72 14.86 -23.77 -6.95
N THR A 73 14.60 -24.83 -6.19
CA THR A 73 14.51 -26.20 -6.74
C THR A 73 13.07 -26.50 -7.11
N TYR A 74 12.78 -26.57 -8.41
CA TYR A 74 11.43 -26.84 -8.93
C TYR A 74 11.09 -28.33 -8.83
N PRO A 75 9.84 -28.70 -8.48
CA PRO A 75 9.48 -30.10 -8.36
C PRO A 75 9.65 -30.85 -9.70
N SER A 76 10.05 -32.12 -9.61
CA SER A 76 10.46 -32.90 -10.78
C SER A 76 9.28 -33.19 -11.71
N ALA A 77 9.35 -32.68 -12.95
CA ALA A 77 8.48 -33.05 -14.06
C ALA A 77 9.08 -34.22 -14.88
N GLY A 78 9.88 -35.07 -14.23
CA GLY A 78 10.63 -36.16 -14.86
C GLY A 78 12.09 -35.83 -15.21
N TYR A 79 12.60 -34.66 -14.79
CA TYR A 79 13.97 -34.23 -15.04
C TYR A 79 14.76 -34.04 -13.74
N SER A 80 15.95 -34.63 -13.65
CA SER A 80 16.79 -34.53 -12.45
C SER A 80 17.40 -33.13 -12.33
N THR A 81 17.18 -32.46 -11.19
CA THR A 81 17.53 -31.05 -10.92
C THR A 81 18.94 -30.65 -11.40
N ASN A 82 19.97 -31.40 -11.01
CA ASN A 82 21.38 -31.06 -11.28
C ASN A 82 21.92 -31.64 -12.59
N ARG A 83 21.11 -32.36 -13.37
CA ARG A 83 21.54 -32.99 -14.61
C ARG A 83 21.46 -32.02 -15.78
N VAL A 84 22.38 -32.09 -16.73
CA VAL A 84 22.37 -31.23 -17.93
C VAL A 84 21.85 -32.03 -19.11
N TYR A 85 20.87 -31.43 -19.79
CA TYR A 85 20.21 -31.98 -20.96
C TYR A 85 20.65 -31.20 -22.19
N ARG A 86 20.92 -31.90 -23.29
CA ARG A 86 21.18 -31.27 -24.59
C ARG A 86 19.84 -31.09 -25.31
N VAL A 87 19.66 -29.92 -25.92
CA VAL A 87 18.48 -29.62 -26.74
C VAL A 87 18.79 -30.02 -28.19
N VAL A 88 17.99 -30.93 -28.74
CA VAL A 88 18.09 -31.37 -30.13
C VAL A 88 16.69 -31.31 -30.74
N SER A 89 16.50 -30.46 -31.74
CA SER A 89 15.20 -30.29 -32.43
C SER A 89 14.02 -30.07 -31.48
N GLY A 90 14.23 -29.27 -30.42
CA GLY A 90 13.20 -28.97 -29.41
C GLY A 90 12.98 -30.05 -28.34
N SER A 91 13.68 -31.18 -28.42
CA SER A 91 13.64 -32.25 -27.42
C SER A 91 14.80 -32.17 -26.44
N TYR A 92 14.57 -32.57 -25.18
CA TYR A 92 15.58 -32.63 -24.13
C TYR A 92 16.12 -34.05 -23.98
N SER A 93 17.41 -34.24 -24.19
CA SER A 93 18.08 -35.53 -23.98
C SER A 93 19.12 -35.44 -22.87
N SER A 94 19.07 -36.36 -21.90
CA SER A 94 20.07 -36.45 -20.83
C SER A 94 21.47 -36.56 -21.44
N TYR A 95 22.39 -35.69 -21.06
CA TYR A 95 23.70 -35.60 -21.73
C TYR A 95 24.89 -35.61 -20.76
N ILE A 96 24.88 -34.79 -19.70
CA ILE A 96 25.93 -34.76 -18.68
C ILE A 96 25.29 -35.03 -17.32
N THR A 97 25.88 -35.97 -16.57
CA THR A 97 25.29 -36.53 -15.33
C THR A 97 25.04 -35.48 -14.25
N ASN A 98 25.93 -34.49 -14.11
CA ASN A 98 25.82 -33.41 -13.13
C ASN A 98 26.46 -32.10 -13.65
N VAL A 99 25.84 -30.95 -13.37
CA VAL A 99 26.33 -29.61 -13.72
C VAL A 99 27.71 -29.31 -13.12
N THR A 100 28.08 -29.91 -11.98
CA THR A 100 29.40 -29.73 -11.37
C THR A 100 30.55 -30.29 -12.21
N SER A 101 30.26 -31.24 -13.12
CA SER A 101 31.25 -31.80 -14.05
C SER A 101 31.50 -30.92 -15.28
N VAL A 102 30.68 -29.89 -15.50
CA VAL A 102 30.81 -28.97 -16.64
C VAL A 102 32.01 -28.06 -16.44
N VAL A 103 32.83 -27.84 -17.46
CA VAL A 103 33.97 -26.91 -17.39
C VAL A 103 33.55 -25.47 -17.10
N THR A 104 34.47 -24.67 -16.55
CA THR A 104 34.24 -23.24 -16.27
C THR A 104 34.72 -22.31 -17.38
N SER A 105 35.32 -22.85 -18.45
CA SER A 105 35.72 -22.09 -19.63
C SER A 105 35.58 -22.95 -20.89
N CYS A 106 34.79 -22.47 -21.86
CA CYS A 106 34.63 -23.09 -23.17
C CYS A 106 34.19 -22.02 -24.18
N GLY A 107 35.00 -21.81 -25.23
CA GLY A 107 34.68 -20.82 -26.27
C GLY A 107 34.55 -19.38 -25.75
N GLY A 108 35.31 -19.01 -24.71
CA GLY A 108 35.26 -17.68 -24.09
C GLY A 108 34.12 -17.47 -23.08
N LEU A 109 33.28 -18.48 -22.84
CA LEU A 109 32.17 -18.43 -21.88
C LEU A 109 32.40 -19.40 -20.73
N ASN A 110 31.70 -19.20 -19.61
CA ASN A 110 31.66 -20.12 -18.47
C ASN A 110 30.35 -20.92 -18.49
N PRO A 111 30.31 -22.11 -19.14
CA PRO A 111 29.06 -22.85 -19.32
C PRO A 111 28.49 -23.34 -17.99
N ARG A 112 29.34 -23.72 -17.02
CA ARG A 112 28.88 -24.09 -15.67
C ARG A 112 28.12 -22.95 -15.01
N ASN A 113 28.72 -21.75 -14.98
CA ASN A 113 28.09 -20.58 -14.36
C ASN A 113 26.77 -20.22 -15.05
N LEU A 114 26.73 -20.21 -16.38
CA LEU A 114 25.51 -19.89 -17.13
C LEU A 114 24.39 -20.90 -16.86
N LEU A 115 24.69 -22.20 -16.84
CA LEU A 115 23.71 -23.23 -16.48
C LEU A 115 23.20 -23.07 -15.04
N GLN A 116 24.06 -22.69 -14.10
CA GLN A 116 23.69 -22.52 -12.70
C GLN A 116 22.95 -21.21 -12.42
N THR A 117 23.14 -20.15 -13.20
CA THR A 117 22.52 -18.84 -12.95
C THR A 117 21.31 -18.55 -13.84
N THR A 118 21.30 -19.08 -15.07
CA THR A 118 20.22 -18.84 -16.05
C THR A 118 19.43 -20.10 -16.39
N GLY A 119 19.95 -21.27 -15.99
CA GLY A 119 19.36 -22.57 -16.35
C GLY A 119 19.72 -23.06 -17.75
N GLN A 120 20.44 -22.26 -18.55
CA GLN A 120 20.75 -22.54 -19.94
C GLN A 120 22.19 -22.18 -20.31
N TYR A 121 22.71 -22.83 -21.35
CA TYR A 121 23.95 -22.47 -22.02
C TYR A 121 23.82 -22.74 -23.51
N SER A 122 24.08 -21.71 -24.32
CA SER A 122 24.18 -21.82 -25.78
C SER A 122 25.55 -21.28 -26.20
N GLY A 123 26.32 -22.09 -26.92
CA GLY A 123 27.68 -21.71 -27.28
C GLY A 123 28.45 -22.88 -27.88
N ARG A 124 29.77 -22.91 -27.66
CA ARG A 124 30.62 -24.03 -28.07
C ARG A 124 30.16 -25.32 -27.39
N GLY A 125 30.15 -26.40 -28.17
CA GLY A 125 29.71 -27.72 -27.75
C GLY A 125 30.46 -28.23 -26.53
N LEU A 126 29.77 -29.04 -25.75
CA LEU A 126 30.29 -29.81 -24.63
C LEU A 126 30.20 -31.29 -24.98
N LYS A 127 31.14 -32.09 -24.47
CA LYS A 127 31.09 -33.55 -24.46
C LYS A 127 30.21 -34.03 -23.31
N SER A 128 29.76 -35.29 -23.35
CA SER A 128 28.97 -35.92 -22.26
C SER A 128 29.72 -35.97 -20.91
N THR A 129 31.05 -35.83 -20.93
CA THR A 129 31.89 -35.70 -19.73
C THR A 129 31.88 -34.29 -19.12
N GLY A 130 31.24 -33.30 -19.76
CA GLY A 130 31.23 -31.90 -19.33
C GLY A 130 32.42 -31.07 -19.82
N VAL A 131 33.34 -31.67 -20.59
CA VAL A 131 34.51 -30.99 -21.17
C VAL A 131 34.13 -30.26 -22.47
N CYS A 132 34.78 -29.14 -22.74
CA CYS A 132 34.62 -28.38 -23.98
C CYS A 132 34.94 -29.24 -25.22
N ASP A 133 34.11 -29.14 -26.25
CA ASP A 133 34.35 -29.80 -27.52
C ASP A 133 35.28 -28.97 -28.41
N GLY A 134 36.37 -29.59 -28.83
CA GLY A 134 37.37 -28.99 -29.72
C GLY A 134 36.89 -28.86 -31.17
N SER A 135 35.81 -29.56 -31.55
CA SER A 135 35.28 -29.60 -32.92
C SER A 135 34.67 -28.28 -33.43
N SER A 136 34.57 -27.25 -32.57
CA SER A 136 33.93 -25.95 -32.86
C SER A 136 32.45 -26.02 -33.25
N THR A 137 31.79 -27.16 -33.02
CA THR A 137 30.34 -27.26 -33.14
C THR A 137 29.65 -26.47 -32.02
N SER A 138 28.49 -25.90 -32.31
CA SER A 138 27.66 -25.23 -31.31
C SER A 138 26.65 -26.21 -30.71
N GLY A 139 26.28 -25.97 -29.45
CA GLY A 139 25.27 -26.74 -28.75
C GLY A 139 24.45 -25.88 -27.80
N VAL A 140 23.20 -26.29 -27.59
CA VAL A 140 22.29 -25.73 -26.60
C VAL A 140 22.08 -26.76 -25.51
N TYR A 141 22.29 -26.34 -24.27
CA TYR A 141 22.23 -27.15 -23.07
C TYR A 141 21.37 -26.47 -22.03
N VAL A 142 20.60 -27.24 -21.28
CA VAL A 142 19.70 -26.74 -20.25
C VAL A 142 19.82 -27.61 -19.01
N LEU A 143 19.64 -27.00 -17.84
CA LEU A 143 19.65 -27.69 -16.55
C LEU A 143 18.28 -28.37 -16.31
N GLY A 144 18.27 -29.54 -15.69
CA GLY A 144 17.02 -30.25 -15.38
C GLY A 144 16.07 -29.43 -14.51
N ASN A 145 16.61 -28.67 -13.56
CA ASN A 145 15.84 -27.72 -12.75
C ASN A 145 15.09 -26.66 -13.61
N TYR A 146 15.73 -26.18 -14.68
CA TYR A 146 15.13 -25.22 -15.61
C TYR A 146 14.03 -25.85 -16.47
N ILE A 147 14.20 -27.11 -16.89
CA ILE A 147 13.15 -27.84 -17.61
C ILE A 147 11.93 -28.07 -16.70
N ASN A 148 12.14 -28.43 -15.42
CA ASN A 148 11.07 -28.59 -14.44
C ASN A 148 10.24 -27.31 -14.27
N TYR A 149 10.91 -26.15 -14.24
CA TYR A 149 10.25 -24.84 -14.30
C TYR A 149 9.41 -24.67 -15.57
N LEU A 150 9.99 -24.88 -16.76
CA LEU A 150 9.28 -24.69 -18.03
C LEU A 150 8.10 -25.63 -18.24
N LYS A 151 8.15 -26.85 -17.70
CA LYS A 151 7.11 -27.88 -17.86
C LYS A 151 6.00 -27.75 -16.82
N GLY A 152 5.99 -26.68 -16.03
CA GLY A 152 4.95 -26.45 -15.04
C GLY A 152 4.98 -27.52 -13.95
N GLY A 153 6.16 -27.90 -13.46
CA GLY A 153 6.36 -28.89 -12.39
C GLY A 153 5.73 -28.51 -11.03
N GLY A 154 4.65 -27.74 -11.00
CA GLY A 154 4.01 -27.21 -9.81
C GLY A 154 4.69 -25.93 -9.31
N CYS A 155 4.13 -25.38 -8.23
CA CYS A 155 4.73 -24.24 -7.58
C CYS A 155 5.96 -24.65 -6.80
N ALA A 156 7.11 -24.01 -7.09
CA ALA A 156 8.33 -24.30 -6.36
C ALA A 156 8.44 -23.53 -5.04
N VAL A 157 7.62 -22.48 -4.86
CA VAL A 157 7.49 -21.74 -3.60
C VAL A 157 6.02 -21.46 -3.34
N TYR A 158 5.48 -22.09 -2.32
CA TYR A 158 4.19 -21.74 -1.75
C TYR A 158 4.41 -20.67 -0.68
N LYS A 159 3.67 -19.56 -0.79
CA LYS A 159 3.56 -18.57 0.28
C LYS A 159 2.14 -18.54 0.77
N THR A 160 1.95 -18.23 2.04
CA THR A 160 0.61 -17.92 2.54
C THR A 160 0.10 -16.68 1.82
N LYS A 161 -1.22 -16.58 1.62
CA LYS A 161 -1.83 -15.40 1.01
C LYS A 161 -1.53 -14.14 1.83
N ILE A 162 -1.47 -14.27 3.17
CA ILE A 162 -1.08 -13.17 4.06
C ILE A 162 0.35 -12.69 3.82
N ASP A 163 1.31 -13.59 3.55
CA ASP A 163 2.69 -13.18 3.24
C ASP A 163 2.77 -12.42 1.92
N ILE A 164 2.00 -12.84 0.91
CA ILE A 164 1.91 -12.11 -0.37
C ILE A 164 1.29 -10.72 -0.16
N ALA A 165 0.21 -10.63 0.62
CA ALA A 165 -0.42 -9.36 0.93
C ALA A 165 0.54 -8.43 1.69
N LYS A 166 1.29 -8.95 2.67
CA LYS A 166 2.35 -8.22 3.38
C LYS A 166 3.43 -7.70 2.44
N GLU A 167 3.86 -8.49 1.46
CA GLU A 167 4.84 -8.07 0.45
C GLU A 167 4.30 -6.94 -0.44
N VAL A 168 3.06 -7.05 -0.92
CA VAL A 168 2.43 -6.01 -1.75
C VAL A 168 2.25 -4.71 -0.97
N VAL A 169 1.72 -4.79 0.26
CA VAL A 169 1.55 -3.61 1.12
C VAL A 169 2.89 -3.00 1.48
N THR A 170 3.91 -3.80 1.78
CA THR A 170 5.28 -3.33 2.02
C THR A 170 5.82 -2.56 0.81
N ASN A 171 5.67 -3.11 -0.39
CA ASN A 171 6.10 -2.46 -1.63
C ASN A 171 5.32 -1.15 -1.88
N LEU A 172 4.01 -1.14 -1.65
CA LEU A 172 3.18 0.06 -1.78
C LEU A 172 3.66 1.16 -0.81
N LEU A 173 3.86 0.81 0.46
CA LEU A 173 4.34 1.73 1.50
C LEU A 173 5.76 2.20 1.25
N GLN A 174 6.64 1.44 0.59
CA GLN A 174 8.01 1.90 0.33
C GLN A 174 8.10 2.80 -0.89
N ASN A 175 7.27 2.55 -1.91
CA ASN A 175 7.39 3.19 -3.22
C ASN A 175 6.38 4.34 -3.44
N THR A 176 5.53 4.65 -2.46
CA THR A 176 4.54 5.72 -2.57
C THR A 176 4.84 6.86 -1.58
N ASN A 177 5.03 8.06 -2.10
CA ASN A 177 5.30 9.28 -1.33
C ASN A 177 4.17 10.30 -1.51
N GLY A 178 4.09 11.29 -0.61
CA GLY A 178 3.09 12.37 -0.72
C GLY A 178 1.65 11.94 -0.40
N VAL A 179 1.47 10.86 0.36
CA VAL A 179 0.18 10.35 0.82
C VAL A 179 0.26 9.97 2.30
N ASN A 180 -0.88 10.03 2.99
CA ASN A 180 -1.02 9.54 4.35
C ASN A 180 -1.54 8.10 4.31
N PHE A 181 -0.94 7.21 5.08
CA PHE A 181 -1.36 5.80 5.14
C PHE A 181 -1.82 5.40 6.54
N GLY A 182 -2.83 4.55 6.59
CA GLY A 182 -3.24 3.78 7.77
C GLY A 182 -3.53 2.33 7.38
N ILE A 183 -3.51 1.44 8.37
CA ILE A 183 -3.90 0.03 8.21
C ILE A 183 -4.97 -0.30 9.26
N MET A 184 -6.09 -0.81 8.79
CA MET A 184 -7.14 -1.41 9.61
C MET A 184 -7.14 -2.92 9.39
N LYS A 185 -7.52 -3.67 10.42
CA LYS A 185 -7.68 -5.13 10.37
C LYS A 185 -9.09 -5.53 10.76
N PHE A 186 -9.48 -6.75 10.42
CA PHE A 186 -10.70 -7.34 10.96
C PHE A 186 -10.57 -7.57 12.46
N ASN A 187 -11.63 -7.24 13.17
CA ASN A 187 -11.72 -7.34 14.61
C ASN A 187 -12.48 -8.62 14.99
N GLU A 188 -11.77 -9.73 14.87
CA GLU A 188 -12.29 -11.08 15.15
C GLU A 188 -13.51 -11.43 14.30
N SER A 189 -14.71 -11.40 14.88
CA SER A 189 -15.97 -11.70 14.21
C SER A 189 -16.83 -10.47 13.94
N GLU A 190 -16.38 -9.26 14.31
CA GLU A 190 -17.20 -8.05 14.15
C GLU A 190 -16.38 -6.80 13.83
N GLY A 191 -16.66 -6.21 12.66
CA GLY A 191 -16.10 -4.96 12.17
C GLY A 191 -14.57 -4.82 12.17
N GLY A 192 -14.11 -3.56 12.20
CA GLY A 192 -12.72 -3.18 12.00
C GLY A 192 -12.01 -2.64 13.25
N THR A 193 -10.70 -2.80 13.33
CA THR A 193 -9.89 -2.17 14.39
C THR A 193 -8.49 -1.77 13.92
N PHE A 194 -7.92 -0.77 14.59
CA PHE A 194 -6.54 -0.34 14.40
C PHE A 194 -5.60 -1.17 15.27
N ILE A 195 -4.40 -1.43 14.75
CA ILE A 195 -3.37 -2.20 15.44
C ILE A 195 -2.57 -1.26 16.34
N LYS A 196 -2.40 -1.66 17.60
CA LYS A 196 -1.49 -1.01 18.55
C LYS A 196 -0.21 -1.85 18.67
N LYS A 197 0.95 -1.23 18.45
CA LYS A 197 2.26 -1.87 18.61
C LYS A 197 3.25 -0.91 19.27
N SER A 198 4.09 -1.39 20.18
CA SER A 198 5.23 -0.59 20.66
C SER A 198 6.34 -0.58 19.60
N VAL A 199 6.69 0.60 19.11
CA VAL A 199 7.77 0.82 18.14
C VAL A 199 8.72 1.87 18.71
N SER A 200 10.02 1.57 18.77
CA SER A 200 11.03 2.49 19.30
C SER A 200 10.70 3.05 20.70
N GLY A 201 10.08 2.23 21.55
CA GLY A 201 9.73 2.60 22.93
C GLY A 201 8.48 3.46 23.08
N SER A 202 7.67 3.63 22.03
CA SER A 202 6.41 4.39 22.06
C SER A 202 5.27 3.60 21.41
N ASP A 203 4.04 3.84 21.86
CA ASP A 203 2.87 3.21 21.28
C ASP A 203 2.57 3.80 19.90
N TYR A 204 2.56 2.95 18.88
CA TYR A 204 2.13 3.27 17.53
C TYR A 204 0.76 2.63 17.24
N PHE A 205 -0.20 3.47 16.87
CA PHE A 205 -1.48 3.05 16.32
C PHE A 205 -1.45 3.15 14.79
N SER A 206 -1.96 2.14 14.09
CA SER A 206 -1.99 2.11 12.61
C SER A 206 -3.05 3.02 11.97
N THR A 207 -3.46 4.10 12.65
CA THR A 207 -4.33 5.13 12.08
C THR A 207 -3.64 5.90 10.94
N ILE A 208 -4.41 6.62 10.13
CA ILE A 208 -3.87 7.38 9.01
C ILE A 208 -2.96 8.51 9.53
N LYS A 209 -1.72 8.52 9.05
CA LYS A 209 -0.70 9.52 9.40
C LYS A 209 0.14 9.88 8.19
N ASP A 210 0.80 11.02 8.26
CA ASP A 210 1.87 11.38 7.32
C ASP A 210 3.03 10.40 7.49
N MET A 211 3.35 9.65 6.44
CA MET A 211 4.38 8.60 6.48
C MET A 211 5.79 9.13 6.73
N ASP A 212 6.07 10.36 6.31
CA ASP A 212 7.41 10.95 6.42
C ASP A 212 7.62 11.68 7.76
N ALA A 213 6.55 11.88 8.52
CA ALA A 213 6.63 12.44 9.86
C ALA A 213 7.28 11.46 10.85
N ILE A 214 7.99 12.01 11.83
CA ILE A 214 8.66 11.25 12.89
C ILE A 214 7.62 10.73 13.88
N HIS A 215 7.62 9.42 14.10
CA HIS A 215 6.85 8.77 15.16
C HIS A 215 7.55 8.93 16.52
N SER A 216 8.83 8.51 16.60
CA SER A 216 9.62 8.54 17.83
C SER A 216 11.12 8.42 17.51
N GLY A 217 11.95 9.25 18.15
CA GLY A 217 13.39 9.29 17.90
C GLY A 217 13.70 9.59 16.42
N SER A 218 14.37 8.65 15.75
CA SER A 218 14.65 8.71 14.30
C SER A 218 13.69 7.85 13.46
N THR A 219 12.69 7.22 14.09
CA THR A 219 11.75 6.33 13.41
C THR A 219 10.58 7.12 12.85
N THR A 220 10.36 7.00 11.54
CA THR A 220 9.22 7.59 10.82
C THR A 220 7.94 6.75 11.02
N ASN A 221 6.79 7.36 10.77
CA ASN A 221 5.51 6.62 10.72
C ASN A 221 5.56 5.49 9.68
N ARG A 222 6.25 5.69 8.54
CA ARG A 222 6.47 4.66 7.53
C ARG A 222 7.17 3.43 8.09
N GLN A 223 8.28 3.62 8.81
CA GLN A 223 9.04 2.52 9.42
C GLN A 223 8.21 1.81 10.51
N ALA A 224 7.46 2.56 11.30
CA ALA A 224 6.57 1.98 12.32
C ALA A 224 5.45 1.15 11.70
N LEU A 225 4.81 1.65 10.63
CA LEU A 225 3.74 0.94 9.92
C LEU A 225 4.27 -0.31 9.20
N LEU A 226 5.45 -0.25 8.58
CA LEU A 226 6.13 -1.42 8.01
C LEU A 226 6.41 -2.50 9.06
N SER A 227 6.75 -2.10 10.29
CA SER A 227 6.93 -3.04 11.41
C SER A 227 5.60 -3.68 11.84
N ILE A 228 4.47 -3.01 11.68
CA ILE A 228 3.15 -3.65 11.89
C ILE A 228 2.89 -4.68 10.80
N VAL A 229 3.15 -4.32 9.53
CA VAL A 229 2.96 -5.24 8.40
C VAL A 229 3.83 -6.49 8.55
N SER A 230 5.08 -6.37 8.99
CA SER A 230 5.97 -7.53 9.17
C SER A 230 5.43 -8.57 10.16
N ASP A 231 4.76 -8.10 11.21
CA ASP A 231 4.29 -8.92 12.33
C ASP A 231 2.82 -9.34 12.17
N TYR A 232 2.21 -8.99 11.03
CA TYR A 232 0.82 -9.24 10.75
C TYR A 232 0.55 -10.74 10.58
N THR A 233 -0.52 -11.24 11.22
CA THR A 233 -0.91 -12.66 11.29
C THR A 233 -2.38 -12.85 10.95
N ALA A 234 -2.72 -14.02 10.41
CA ALA A 234 -4.07 -14.39 9.98
C ALA A 234 -4.71 -15.40 10.96
N SER A 235 -5.85 -15.06 11.57
CA SER A 235 -6.56 -15.91 12.53
C SER A 235 -8.03 -15.54 12.79
N THR A 236 -8.60 -14.53 12.13
CA THR A 236 -9.96 -14.02 12.43
C THR A 236 -11.02 -14.54 11.45
N TRP A 237 -12.22 -13.98 11.52
CA TRP A 237 -13.25 -14.08 10.48
C TRP A 237 -13.12 -12.93 9.47
N THR A 238 -14.05 -12.84 8.53
CA THR A 238 -14.05 -11.91 7.39
C THR A 238 -15.27 -10.98 7.40
N PRO A 239 -15.44 -10.10 8.42
CA PRO A 239 -16.55 -9.13 8.52
C PRO A 239 -16.36 -7.96 7.55
N LEU A 240 -16.56 -8.19 6.24
CA LEU A 240 -16.22 -7.23 5.18
C LEU A 240 -17.03 -5.94 5.26
N ALA A 241 -18.36 -6.06 5.26
CA ALA A 241 -19.28 -4.93 5.26
C ALA A 241 -19.17 -4.14 6.57
N GLU A 242 -19.10 -4.85 7.69
CA GLU A 242 -18.97 -4.22 9.01
C GLU A 242 -17.65 -3.45 9.15
N THR A 243 -16.55 -4.00 8.61
CA THR A 243 -15.25 -3.33 8.64
C THR A 243 -15.24 -2.10 7.74
N LEU A 244 -15.85 -2.17 6.55
CA LEU A 244 -15.97 -1.01 5.67
C LEU A 244 -16.82 0.09 6.30
N TYR A 245 -17.91 -0.28 6.99
CA TYR A 245 -18.73 0.67 7.74
C TYR A 245 -17.95 1.30 8.91
N GLU A 246 -17.12 0.53 9.62
CA GLU A 246 -16.24 1.06 10.67
C GLU A 246 -15.19 2.03 10.10
N ALA A 247 -14.65 1.75 8.91
CA ALA A 247 -13.76 2.67 8.19
C ALA A 247 -14.46 3.99 7.84
N MET A 248 -15.73 3.94 7.40
CA MET A 248 -16.55 5.13 7.18
C MET A 248 -16.71 5.95 8.47
N LEU A 249 -17.05 5.29 9.58
CA LEU A 249 -17.14 5.93 10.90
C LEU A 249 -15.82 6.59 11.29
N TYR A 250 -14.68 5.95 11.03
CA TYR A 250 -13.37 6.55 11.24
C TYR A 250 -13.16 7.82 10.41
N TYR A 251 -13.44 7.75 9.10
CA TYR A 251 -13.29 8.91 8.21
C TYR A 251 -14.18 10.09 8.59
N LYS A 252 -15.43 9.86 9.01
CA LYS A 252 -16.33 10.94 9.46
C LYS A 252 -16.10 11.40 10.91
N GLY A 253 -15.19 10.75 11.65
CA GLY A 253 -15.02 11.00 13.09
C GLY A 253 -16.24 10.60 13.92
N GLY A 254 -16.96 9.56 13.50
CA GLY A 254 -18.13 9.01 14.15
C GLY A 254 -17.81 8.16 15.39
N THR A 255 -18.86 7.69 16.05
CA THR A 255 -18.75 6.77 17.18
C THR A 255 -18.63 5.35 16.68
N ARG A 256 -17.61 4.63 17.17
CA ARG A 256 -17.36 3.22 16.88
C ARG A 256 -18.59 2.36 17.13
N LYS A 257 -18.85 1.37 16.28
CA LYS A 257 -20.01 0.47 16.42
C LYS A 257 -19.64 -0.97 16.69
N PHE A 258 -18.51 -1.44 16.19
CA PHE A 258 -18.10 -2.85 16.30
C PHE A 258 -16.89 -3.01 17.20
N GLY A 259 -16.92 -3.99 18.12
CA GLY A 259 -15.86 -4.19 19.10
C GLY A 259 -16.26 -5.06 20.27
N GLN A 260 -15.41 -6.05 20.62
CA GLN A 260 -15.64 -6.92 21.77
C GLN A 260 -15.99 -6.12 23.03
N THR A 261 -16.94 -6.69 23.78
CA THR A 261 -17.36 -6.30 25.11
C THR A 261 -16.14 -5.92 25.98
N GLY A 262 -16.02 -4.64 26.32
CA GLY A 262 -14.92 -4.11 27.15
C GLY A 262 -14.24 -2.87 26.59
N PHE A 263 -14.38 -2.58 25.30
CA PHE A 263 -14.07 -1.27 24.74
C PHE A 263 -15.33 -0.40 24.72
N ASN A 264 -15.22 0.82 25.25
CA ASN A 264 -16.35 1.73 25.44
C ASN A 264 -17.10 1.93 24.12
N ALA A 265 -18.36 1.51 24.06
CA ALA A 265 -19.29 1.73 22.93
C ALA A 265 -19.50 3.23 22.60
N SER A 266 -18.89 4.13 23.38
CA SER A 266 -18.86 5.57 23.20
C SER A 266 -17.55 6.09 22.58
N TYR A 267 -16.62 5.22 22.13
CA TYR A 267 -15.38 5.69 21.53
C TYR A 267 -15.66 6.42 20.22
N LYS A 268 -15.30 7.71 20.16
CA LYS A 268 -15.43 8.54 18.97
C LYS A 268 -14.09 8.63 18.26
N TYR A 269 -14.06 8.32 16.97
CA TYR A 269 -12.86 8.48 16.18
C TYR A 269 -12.49 9.94 15.99
N THR A 270 -11.19 10.18 15.89
CA THR A 270 -10.68 11.43 15.33
C THR A 270 -10.59 11.26 13.82
N SER A 271 -11.36 12.07 13.08
CA SER A 271 -11.34 12.04 11.61
C SER A 271 -9.94 12.40 11.08
N PRO A 272 -9.42 11.66 10.08
CA PRO A 272 -8.22 12.05 9.35
C PRO A 272 -8.49 13.09 8.25
N VAL A 273 -9.76 13.41 7.97
CA VAL A 273 -10.15 14.39 6.94
C VAL A 273 -10.04 15.78 7.53
N THR A 274 -9.15 16.59 6.96
CA THR A 274 -8.81 17.93 7.47
C THR A 274 -9.18 19.06 6.51
N ALA A 275 -9.56 18.72 5.27
CA ALA A 275 -9.92 19.69 4.23
C ALA A 275 -10.89 19.08 3.22
N SER A 276 -11.75 19.92 2.63
CA SER A 276 -12.79 19.50 1.68
C SER A 276 -12.26 18.96 0.35
N CYS A 277 -11.05 19.33 -0.05
CA CYS A 277 -10.44 18.85 -1.29
C CYS A 277 -9.47 17.68 -1.06
N GLN A 278 -9.37 17.19 0.18
CA GLN A 278 -8.49 16.07 0.53
C GLN A 278 -9.12 14.76 0.04
N LYS A 279 -8.43 14.05 -0.86
CA LYS A 279 -8.93 12.78 -1.37
C LYS A 279 -8.80 11.68 -0.31
N ASN A 280 -9.84 10.87 -0.14
CA ASN A 280 -9.89 9.77 0.83
C ASN A 280 -10.15 8.44 0.11
N TYR A 281 -9.36 7.43 0.44
CA TYR A 281 -9.40 6.11 -0.20
C TYR A 281 -9.46 4.99 0.84
N VAL A 282 -10.18 3.93 0.50
CA VAL A 282 -10.12 2.64 1.20
C VAL A 282 -9.64 1.58 0.21
N ILE A 283 -8.60 0.84 0.58
CA ILE A 283 -8.14 -0.32 -0.20
C ILE A 283 -8.45 -1.56 0.65
N LEU A 284 -9.39 -2.38 0.20
CA LEU A 284 -9.74 -3.63 0.87
C LEU A 284 -8.98 -4.78 0.20
N VAL A 285 -8.10 -5.43 0.96
CA VAL A 285 -7.29 -6.57 0.50
C VAL A 285 -7.78 -7.81 1.22
N THR A 286 -8.51 -8.68 0.51
CA THR A 286 -9.12 -9.92 1.02
C THR A 286 -8.92 -11.05 0.02
N ASP A 287 -8.97 -12.31 0.48
CA ASP A 287 -8.89 -13.49 -0.38
C ASP A 287 -10.22 -14.20 -0.65
N GLY A 288 -11.33 -13.65 -0.17
CA GLY A 288 -12.60 -14.28 -0.42
C GLY A 288 -13.81 -13.67 0.28
N MET A 289 -14.78 -14.56 0.42
CA MET A 289 -16.16 -14.33 0.82
C MET A 289 -16.27 -13.87 2.28
N SER A 290 -17.29 -13.05 2.57
CA SER A 290 -17.62 -12.60 3.91
C SER A 290 -17.94 -13.79 4.83
N THR A 291 -17.56 -13.66 6.11
CA THR A 291 -17.93 -14.58 7.20
C THR A 291 -18.06 -13.77 8.48
N GLN A 292 -19.05 -14.08 9.32
CA GLN A 292 -19.42 -13.27 10.49
C GLN A 292 -19.64 -11.79 10.11
N ASP A 293 -20.52 -11.53 9.16
CA ASP A 293 -20.74 -10.20 8.56
C ASP A 293 -22.24 -9.83 8.54
N GLN A 294 -23.00 -10.32 9.54
CA GLN A 294 -24.45 -10.17 9.63
C GLN A 294 -24.92 -9.30 10.81
N ASN A 295 -24.03 -8.49 11.40
CA ASN A 295 -24.40 -7.68 12.55
C ASN A 295 -25.55 -6.71 12.21
N THR A 296 -26.57 -6.68 13.07
CA THR A 296 -27.82 -5.94 12.86
C THR A 296 -27.65 -4.43 12.79
N VAL A 297 -26.48 -3.90 13.20
CA VAL A 297 -26.09 -2.50 12.99
C VAL A 297 -26.16 -2.13 11.51
N LEU A 298 -25.77 -3.01 10.59
CA LEU A 298 -25.80 -2.72 9.15
C LEU A 298 -27.24 -2.63 8.63
N GLY A 299 -28.08 -3.61 8.93
CA GLY A 299 -29.49 -3.58 8.54
C GLY A 299 -30.27 -2.40 9.13
N THR A 300 -29.87 -1.88 10.31
CA THR A 300 -30.51 -0.73 10.95
C THR A 300 -30.06 0.61 10.36
N ASN A 301 -28.78 0.75 10.01
CA ASN A 301 -28.19 2.04 9.62
C ASN A 301 -28.03 2.21 8.10
N ILE A 302 -27.96 1.10 7.35
CA ILE A 302 -27.76 1.09 5.89
C ILE A 302 -28.98 0.43 5.23
N GLY A 303 -29.29 -0.82 5.61
CA GLY A 303 -30.31 -1.63 4.94
C GLY A 303 -29.87 -2.08 3.54
N ASP A 304 -30.84 -2.56 2.74
CA ASP A 304 -30.68 -2.86 1.30
C ASP A 304 -30.67 -1.53 0.53
N TYR A 305 -29.49 -0.91 0.47
CA TYR A 305 -29.27 0.43 -0.07
C TYR A 305 -29.11 0.40 -1.59
N ASP A 306 -28.64 -0.71 -2.15
CA ASP A 306 -28.52 -0.89 -3.60
C ASP A 306 -29.80 -1.40 -4.28
N HIS A 307 -30.75 -1.89 -3.49
CA HIS A 307 -32.09 -2.34 -3.90
C HIS A 307 -32.06 -3.56 -4.82
N ASP A 308 -31.08 -4.44 -4.67
CA ASP A 308 -30.99 -5.68 -5.44
C ASP A 308 -31.80 -6.84 -4.81
N GLY A 309 -32.19 -6.71 -3.54
CA GLY A 309 -32.95 -7.70 -2.79
C GLY A 309 -32.20 -9.00 -2.50
N ALA A 310 -30.85 -8.99 -2.56
CA ALA A 310 -30.00 -10.14 -2.32
C ALA A 310 -29.65 -10.32 -0.83
N ASP A 311 -30.06 -9.40 0.04
CA ASP A 311 -29.67 -9.33 1.45
C ASP A 311 -30.39 -10.28 2.43
N PRO A 312 -29.67 -10.85 3.44
CA PRO A 312 -28.21 -10.90 3.59
C PRO A 312 -27.54 -11.85 2.59
N GLY A 313 -28.31 -12.61 1.83
CA GLY A 313 -27.84 -13.61 0.89
C GLY A 313 -27.63 -14.99 1.51
N ASN A 314 -27.25 -15.96 0.69
CA ASN A 314 -26.97 -17.33 1.13
C ASN A 314 -25.46 -17.56 1.17
N PHE A 315 -24.87 -17.32 2.35
CA PHE A 315 -23.45 -17.40 2.61
C PHE A 315 -23.14 -18.38 3.75
N ASP A 316 -22.00 -19.04 3.68
CA ASP A 316 -21.53 -19.90 4.76
C ASP A 316 -21.01 -19.07 5.95
N SER A 317 -21.02 -19.66 7.15
CA SER A 317 -20.41 -19.09 8.37
C SER A 317 -20.87 -17.66 8.71
N ASP A 318 -22.16 -17.40 8.53
CA ASP A 318 -22.80 -16.10 8.80
C ASP A 318 -22.20 -14.95 7.98
N GLY A 319 -21.78 -15.22 6.73
CA GLY A 319 -21.42 -14.19 5.76
C GLY A 319 -22.63 -13.42 5.22
N SER A 320 -22.40 -12.35 4.46
CA SER A 320 -23.46 -11.54 3.87
C SER A 320 -23.09 -10.90 2.53
N HIS A 321 -24.09 -10.39 1.83
CA HIS A 321 -23.95 -9.58 0.62
C HIS A 321 -23.68 -8.10 0.92
N TYR A 322 -24.02 -7.61 2.12
CA TYR A 322 -24.03 -6.20 2.59
C TYR A 322 -22.86 -5.27 2.22
N LEU A 323 -21.74 -5.80 1.72
CA LEU A 323 -20.57 -5.01 1.37
C LEU A 323 -20.89 -4.01 0.25
N ASP A 324 -21.71 -4.39 -0.73
CA ASP A 324 -22.12 -3.50 -1.82
C ASP A 324 -23.10 -2.42 -1.37
N ASP A 325 -24.03 -2.71 -0.47
CA ASP A 325 -24.88 -1.69 0.16
C ASP A 325 -24.05 -0.63 0.88
N VAL A 326 -23.11 -1.08 1.71
CA VAL A 326 -22.21 -0.19 2.43
C VAL A 326 -21.37 0.60 1.43
N ALA A 327 -20.81 -0.05 0.41
CA ALA A 327 -19.99 0.61 -0.59
C ALA A 327 -20.77 1.65 -1.42
N LYS A 328 -22.02 1.36 -1.78
CA LYS A 328 -22.92 2.28 -2.47
C LYS A 328 -23.31 3.45 -1.57
N TYR A 329 -23.61 3.20 -0.30
CA TYR A 329 -23.87 4.26 0.68
C TYR A 329 -22.67 5.21 0.79
N LEU A 330 -21.44 4.68 0.88
CA LEU A 330 -20.21 5.48 0.93
C LEU A 330 -19.96 6.30 -0.35
N TYR A 331 -20.53 5.87 -1.48
CA TYR A 331 -20.41 6.54 -2.76
C TYR A 331 -21.44 7.66 -2.92
N ASP A 332 -22.69 7.44 -2.49
CA ASP A 332 -23.81 8.37 -2.68
C ASP A 332 -23.91 9.43 -1.57
N GLU A 333 -23.54 9.11 -0.33
CA GLU A 333 -23.74 9.99 0.83
C GLU A 333 -22.51 10.83 1.17
N ASP A 334 -22.75 12.06 1.63
CA ASP A 334 -21.69 12.91 2.18
C ASP A 334 -21.34 12.48 3.62
N LEU A 335 -20.05 12.28 3.89
CA LEU A 335 -19.57 11.96 5.22
C LEU A 335 -19.77 13.10 6.24
N PHE A 336 -19.86 14.36 5.77
CA PHE A 336 -19.98 15.55 6.62
C PHE A 336 -21.22 16.42 6.27
N PRO A 337 -22.44 15.89 6.47
CA PRO A 337 -23.68 16.57 6.06
C PRO A 337 -24.01 17.79 6.93
N ASP A 338 -23.30 17.99 8.04
CA ASP A 338 -23.44 19.16 8.92
C ASP A 338 -22.80 20.43 8.34
N GLY A 339 -22.23 20.34 7.13
CA GLY A 339 -21.60 21.46 6.44
C GLY A 339 -20.19 21.75 6.94
N THR A 340 -19.57 20.84 7.71
CA THR A 340 -18.15 20.95 8.09
C THR A 340 -17.26 21.15 6.85
N TYR A 341 -17.63 20.52 5.74
CA TYR A 341 -17.01 20.74 4.43
C TYR A 341 -18.08 21.06 3.37
N PRO A 342 -17.89 22.10 2.53
CA PRO A 342 -18.90 22.56 1.57
C PRO A 342 -19.06 21.67 0.32
N SER A 343 -18.34 20.57 0.21
CA SER A 343 -18.39 19.62 -0.91
C SER A 343 -18.41 18.19 -0.41
N MET A 344 -19.16 17.33 -1.11
CA MET A 344 -19.26 15.90 -0.81
C MET A 344 -17.88 15.27 -0.58
N GLN A 345 -17.69 14.69 0.61
CA GLN A 345 -16.53 13.87 0.92
C GLN A 345 -16.86 12.39 0.67
N GLY A 346 -16.42 11.85 -0.47
CA GLY A 346 -16.56 10.42 -0.79
C GLY A 346 -15.34 9.59 -0.38
N ILE A 347 -15.56 8.29 -0.18
CA ILE A 347 -14.50 7.29 -0.07
C ILE A 347 -14.44 6.49 -1.37
N TYR A 348 -13.29 6.52 -2.05
CA TYR A 348 -13.07 5.67 -3.22
C TYR A 348 -12.51 4.31 -2.76
N TYR A 349 -13.13 3.23 -3.22
CA TYR A 349 -12.70 1.86 -2.92
C TYR A 349 -12.21 1.11 -4.15
N TRP A 350 -11.28 0.18 -3.94
CA TRP A 350 -10.81 -0.74 -4.97
C TRP A 350 -10.78 -2.16 -4.43
N PHE A 351 -11.47 -3.07 -5.13
CA PHE A 351 -11.57 -4.48 -4.82
C PHE A 351 -10.81 -5.28 -5.88
N ARG A 352 -9.95 -6.21 -5.46
CA ARG A 352 -9.43 -7.27 -6.32
C ARG A 352 -9.79 -8.62 -5.70
N PRO A 353 -10.71 -9.39 -6.31
CA PRO A 353 -10.99 -10.76 -5.89
C PRO A 353 -9.82 -11.70 -6.20
#